data_AF-A0A2A4GEA6-F1
#
_entry.id   AF-A0A2A4GEA6-F1
#
_cell.length_a   1.000
_cell.length_b   1.000
_cell.length_c   1.000
_cell.angle_alpha   90.00
_cell.angle_beta   90.00
_cell.angle_gamma   90.00
#
_symmetry.space_group_name_H-M   'P 1'
#
loop_
_entity.id
_entity.type
_entity.pdbx_description
1 polymer ?
#
loop_
_entity_poly.entity_id
_entity_poly.type
_entity_poly.pdbx_seq_one_letter_code
_entity_poly.pdbx_strand_id
1 'polypeptide(L)' 'MKKRTVLPLKELHWPQVVRIYQAGLDTDMASFETQTPSWNQWHVSHHIFARLVCTAHEVIMD' A
#
# COMPACT_ATOMS: atom_id res chain seq x y z
N MET A 1 7.90 18.74 13.46
CA MET A 1 7.08 17.99 12.47
C MET A 1 7.84 16.73 12.06
N LYS A 2 7.17 15.57 11.94
CA LYS A 2 7.82 14.32 11.50
C LYS A 2 8.21 14.45 10.02
N LYS A 3 9.43 14.03 9.66
CA LYS A 3 9.93 14.04 8.27
C LYS A 3 9.18 12.99 7.45
N ARG A 4 8.68 13.39 6.29
CA ARG A 4 7.99 12.52 5.32
C ARG A 4 8.92 12.22 4.15
N THR A 5 8.97 10.97 3.71
CA THR A 5 9.80 10.52 2.59
C THR A 5 8.98 9.68 1.63
N VAL A 6 9.12 9.91 0.33
CA VAL A 6 8.53 9.07 -0.72
C VAL A 6 9.59 8.09 -1.22
N LEU A 7 9.25 6.80 -1.26
CA LEU A 7 10.16 5.70 -1.63
C LEU A 7 9.45 4.72 -2.57
N PRO A 8 10.19 3.92 -3.36
CA PRO A 8 9.62 2.80 -4.10
C PRO A 8 8.97 1.77 -3.17
N LEU A 9 7.82 1.23 -3.56
CA LEU A 9 7.16 0.12 -2.84
C LEU A 9 7.96 -1.17 -3.04
N LYS A 10 8.32 -1.84 -1.94
CA LYS A 10 8.98 -3.15 -1.92
C LYS A 10 8.09 -4.15 -1.19
N GLU A 11 8.32 -5.44 -1.37
CA GLU A 11 7.55 -6.50 -0.71
C GLU A 11 7.53 -6.35 0.83
N LEU A 12 8.63 -5.88 1.43
CA LEU A 12 8.70 -5.64 2.87
C LEU A 12 7.69 -4.59 3.38
N HIS A 13 7.23 -3.68 2.51
CA HIS A 13 6.21 -2.68 2.81
C HIS A 13 4.80 -3.28 2.77
N TRP A 14 4.62 -4.42 2.12
CA TRP A 14 3.31 -5.01 1.85
C TRP A 14 2.45 -5.22 3.09
N PRO A 15 2.97 -5.73 4.23
CA PRO A 15 2.14 -5.90 5.42
C PRO A 15 1.55 -4.59 5.97
N GLN A 16 2.17 -3.43 5.72
CA GLN A 16 1.60 -2.13 6.07
C GLN A 16 0.62 -1.62 5.01
N VAL A 17 1.01 -1.71 3.73
CA VAL A 17 0.15 -1.31 2.60
C VAL A 17 -1.17 -2.06 2.60
N VAL A 18 -1.13 -3.38 2.80
CA VAL A 18 -2.31 -4.27 2.83
C VAL A 18 -3.28 -3.89 3.95
N ARG A 19 -2.77 -3.39 5.09
CA ARG A 19 -3.60 -2.94 6.21
C ARG A 19 -4.34 -1.65 5.87
N ILE A 20 -3.66 -0.69 5.24
CA ILE A 20 -4.29 0.57 4.80
C ILE A 20 -5.31 0.28 3.70
N TYR A 21 -4.95 -0.59 2.75
CA TYR A 21 -5.85 -1.01 1.69
C TYR A 21 -7.11 -1.67 2.25
N GLN A 22 -6.97 -2.61 3.20
CA GLN A 22 -8.11 -3.25 3.86
C GLN A 22 -8.97 -2.24 4.63
N ALA A 23 -8.36 -1.30 5.36
CA ALA A 23 -9.11 -0.25 6.05
C ALA A 23 -9.93 0.60 5.06
N GLY A 24 -9.43 0.82 3.85
CA GLY A 24 -10.19 1.45 2.77
C GLY A 24 -11.32 0.56 2.23
N LEU A 25 -11.06 -0.74 2.00
CA LEU A 25 -12.09 -1.70 1.59
C LEU A 25 -13.24 -1.78 2.59
N ASP A 26 -12.94 -1.81 3.89
CA ASP A 26 -13.94 -1.89 4.96
C ASP A 26 -14.91 -0.70 4.97
N THR A 27 -14.58 0.39 4.26
CA THR A 27 -15.48 1.55 4.10
C THR A 27 -16.41 1.45 2.89
N ASP A 28 -16.23 0.46 2.01
CA ASP A 28 -16.92 0.30 0.72
C ASP A 28 -16.79 1.51 -0.24
N MET A 29 -15.84 2.42 0.01
CA MET A 29 -15.66 3.63 -0.81
C MET A 29 -14.33 3.67 -1.57
N ALA A 30 -13.34 2.87 -1.18
CA ALA A 30 -11.97 2.99 -1.70
C ALA A 30 -11.71 2.21 -3.00
N SER A 31 -12.43 1.10 -3.23
CA SER A 31 -12.22 0.19 -4.36
C SER A 31 -13.45 -0.68 -4.59
N PHE A 32 -13.56 -1.29 -5.78
CA PHE A 32 -14.57 -2.32 -6.09
C PHE A 32 -14.12 -3.74 -5.75
N GLU A 33 -12.89 -3.91 -5.27
CA GLU A 33 -12.38 -5.21 -4.82
C GLU A 33 -13.10 -5.64 -3.54
N THR A 34 -13.47 -6.92 -3.44
CA THR A 34 -14.17 -7.47 -2.27
C THR A 34 -13.23 -8.06 -1.22
N GLN A 35 -11.96 -8.24 -1.58
CA GLN A 35 -10.93 -8.82 -0.73
C GLN A 35 -9.58 -8.23 -1.08
N THR A 36 -8.71 -8.11 -0.09
CA THR A 36 -7.34 -7.65 -0.35
C THR A 36 -6.53 -8.74 -1.09
N PRO A 37 -5.85 -8.42 -2.20
CA PRO A 37 -5.04 -9.41 -2.92
C PRO A 37 -3.83 -9.89 -2.11
N SER A 38 -3.24 -11.01 -2.52
CA SER A 38 -1.88 -11.35 -2.07
C SER A 38 -0.84 -10.42 -2.70
N TRP A 39 0.36 -10.37 -2.11
CA TRP A 39 1.49 -9.62 -2.69
C TRP A 39 1.74 -10.03 -4.15
N ASN A 40 1.81 -11.32 -4.44
CA ASN A 40 2.10 -11.81 -5.78
C ASN A 40 1.05 -11.39 -6.81
N GLN A 41 -0.24 -11.48 -6.46
CA GLN A 41 -1.33 -11.04 -7.34
C GLN A 41 -1.25 -9.55 -7.62
N TRP A 42 -1.03 -8.73 -6.59
CA TRP A 42 -0.86 -7.29 -6.75
C TRP A 42 0.41 -6.95 -7.56
N HIS A 43 1.50 -7.67 -7.30
CA HIS A 43 2.78 -7.48 -7.98
C HIS A 43 2.71 -7.80 -9.47
N VAL A 44 1.97 -8.81 -9.90
CA VAL A 44 1.85 -9.16 -11.33
C VAL A 44 0.90 -8.22 -12.06
N SER A 45 -0.11 -7.66 -11.38
CA SER A 45 -1.14 -6.81 -11.97
C SER A 45 -0.75 -5.34 -12.12
N HIS A 46 0.34 -4.88 -11.49
CA HIS A 46 0.75 -3.47 -11.49
C HIS A 46 2.11 -3.26 -12.18
N HIS A 47 2.37 -2.09 -12.74
CA HIS A 47 3.70 -1.77 -13.27
C HIS A 47 4.71 -1.53 -12.16
N ILE A 48 5.93 -2.06 -12.29
CA ILE A 48 6.97 -1.96 -11.25
C ILE A 48 7.45 -0.51 -11.05
N PHE A 49 7.52 0.29 -12.13
CA PHE A 49 8.13 1.62 -12.10
C PHE A 49 7.30 2.71 -11.42
N ALA A 50 6.00 2.46 -11.16
CA ALA A 50 5.05 3.48 -10.69
C ALA A 50 4.53 3.20 -9.27
N ARG A 51 5.26 2.43 -8.46
CA ARG A 51 4.80 2.01 -7.13
C ARG A 51 5.53 2.80 -6.05
N LEU A 52 4.80 3.64 -5.35
CA LEU A 52 5.36 4.56 -4.36
C LEU A 52 4.69 4.37 -2.99
N VAL A 53 5.44 4.58 -1.93
CA VAL A 53 4.95 4.66 -0.55
C VAL A 53 5.44 5.95 0.10
N CYS A 54 4.61 6.55 0.95
CA CYS A 54 5.00 7.67 1.80
C CYS A 54 5.21 7.16 3.22
N THR A 55 6.39 7.41 3.78
CA THR A 55 6.72 7.03 5.16
C THR A 55 6.93 8.25 6.05
N ALA A 56 6.51 8.12 7.31
CA ALA A 56 6.91 9.00 8.40
C ALA A 56 7.73 8.18 9.41
N HIS A 57 9.04 8.42 9.45
CA HIS A 57 9.96 7.71 10.35
C HIS A 57 9.89 6.17 10.21
N GLU A 58 9.94 5.68 8.96
CA GLU A 58 9.88 4.25 8.56
C GLU A 58 8.50 3.57 8.62
N VAL A 59 7.45 4.27 9.04
CA VAL A 59 6.06 3.78 9.02
C VAL A 59 5.32 4.35 7.81
N ILE A 60 4.66 3.49 7.02
CA ILE A 60 3.79 3.94 5.92
C ILE A 60 2.56 4.66 6.49
N MET A 61 2.23 5.81 5.91
CA MET A 61 1.08 6.63 6.29
C MET A 61 -0.21 6.16 5.61
N ASP A 62 -1.32 6.32 6.31
CA ASP A 62 -2.71 6.17 5.86
C ASP A 62 -3.16 7.31 4.92
#